data_AF-A0A2M9PB28-F1
#
_entry.id   AF-A0A2M9PB28-F1
#
_cell.length_a   1.000
_cell.length_b   1.000
_cell.length_c   1.000
_cell.angle_alpha   90.00
_cell.angle_beta   90.00
_cell.angle_gamma   90.00
#
_symmetry.space_group_name_H-M   'P 1'
#
loop_
_entity.id
_entity.type
_entity.pdbx_description
1 polymer ?
#
loop_
_entity_poly.entity_id
_entity_poly.type
_entity_poly.pdbx_seq_one_letter_code
_entity_poly.pdbx_strand_id
1 'polypeptide(L)'
;EDGGARAPRSAWGAFRLGLFTQLANPKPAVMFSAIFIGTVPPGTPWPVKAALLGVVFLNETLWNIGVARIFSHHRTRAGYLRMKGGIDRAFGGMLAVLGVRIAAT
;
A
#
# COMPACT_ATOMS: atom_id res chain seq x y z
N GLU A 1 -6.42 10.80 26.73
CA GLU A 1 -5.53 11.39 25.71
C GLU A 1 -6.10 11.06 24.33
N ASP A 2 -6.78 12.04 23.73
CA ASP A 2 -7.49 11.89 22.46
C ASP A 2 -6.55 12.10 21.27
N GLY A 3 -5.90 11.03 20.83
CA GLY A 3 -5.10 10.98 19.59
C GLY A 3 -5.94 10.83 18.31
N GLY A 4 -7.12 11.46 18.26
CA GLY A 4 -8.02 11.40 17.10
C GLY A 4 -7.40 12.10 15.90
N ALA A 5 -6.77 11.33 15.01
CA ALA A 5 -6.26 11.81 13.73
C ALA A 5 -7.37 12.59 13.00
N ARG A 6 -7.24 13.93 12.97
CA ARG A 6 -8.22 14.84 12.38
C ARG A 6 -8.43 14.46 10.92
N ALA A 7 -9.65 14.10 10.55
CA ALA A 7 -10.03 13.90 9.16
C ALA A 7 -9.62 15.16 8.35
N PRO A 8 -8.89 15.01 7.24
CA PRO A 8 -8.34 16.15 6.51
C PRO A 8 -9.46 17.10 6.07
N ARG A 9 -9.34 18.37 6.47
CA ARG A 9 -10.36 19.40 6.28
C ARG A 9 -10.46 19.91 4.82
N SER A 10 -9.60 19.43 3.92
CA SER A 10 -9.57 19.80 2.49
C SER A 10 -9.01 18.67 1.62
N ALA A 11 -9.38 18.65 0.33
CA ALA A 11 -8.88 17.67 -0.65
C ALA A 11 -7.35 17.64 -0.75
N TRP A 12 -6.71 18.81 -0.62
CA TRP A 12 -5.25 18.95 -0.57
C TRP A 12 -4.65 18.30 0.70
N GLY A 13 -5.32 18.45 1.84
CA GLY A 13 -4.91 17.79 3.09
C GLY A 13 -5.01 16.26 2.99
N ALA A 14 -6.05 15.74 2.33
CA ALA A 14 -6.22 14.31 2.11
C ALA A 14 -5.16 13.74 1.16
N PHE A 15 -4.84 14.48 0.09
CA PHE A 15 -3.78 14.11 -0.84
C PHE A 15 -2.40 14.09 -0.16
N ARG A 16 -2.05 15.14 0.59
CA ARG A 16 -0.79 15.20 1.34
C ARG A 16 -0.69 14.06 2.36
N LEU A 17 -1.76 13.81 3.11
CA LEU A 17 -1.78 12.72 4.08
C LEU A 17 -1.52 11.38 3.39
N GLY A 18 -2.24 11.08 2.29
CA GLY A 18 -2.01 9.86 1.52
C GLY A 18 -0.59 9.75 0.96
N LEU A 19 -0.04 10.85 0.41
CA LEU A 19 1.32 10.89 -0.10
C LEU A 19 2.36 10.61 0.99
N PHE A 20 2.25 11.29 2.14
CA PHE A 20 3.16 11.07 3.26
C PHE A 20 2.99 9.68 3.89
N THR A 21 1.78 9.13 3.94
CA THR A 21 1.56 7.74 4.40
C THR A 21 2.23 6.73 3.47
N GLN A 22 2.15 6.92 2.14
CA GLN A 22 2.82 6.06 1.18
C GLN A 22 4.36 6.20 1.26
N LEU A 23 4.88 7.43 1.36
CA LEU A 23 6.31 7.69 1.50
C LEU A 23 6.90 7.18 2.83
N ALA A 24 6.13 7.23 3.91
CA ALA A 24 6.55 6.72 5.22
C ALA A 24 6.53 5.20 5.31
N ASN A 25 5.97 4.49 4.32
CA ASN A 25 6.02 3.04 4.26
C ASN A 25 7.27 2.62 3.47
N PRO A 26 8.36 2.16 4.12
CA PRO A 26 9.56 1.72 3.41
C PRO A 26 9.34 0.39 2.68
N LYS A 27 8.24 -0.32 2.93
CA LYS A 27 7.99 -1.67 2.42
C LYS A 27 7.95 -1.74 0.88
N PRO A 28 7.22 -0.86 0.16
CA PRO A 28 7.26 -0.83 -1.30
C PRO A 28 8.64 -0.45 -1.83
N ALA A 29 9.30 0.53 -1.20
CA ALA A 29 10.63 0.97 -1.61
C ALA A 29 11.66 -0.17 -1.55
N VAL A 30 11.66 -0.94 -0.45
CA VAL A 30 12.54 -2.11 -0.27
C VAL A 30 12.18 -3.24 -1.23
N MET A 31 10.89 -3.56 -1.39
CA MET A 31 10.43 -4.63 -2.30
C MET A 31 10.79 -4.32 -3.75
N PHE A 32 10.50 -3.12 -4.24
CA PHE A 32 10.83 -2.72 -5.60
C PHE A 32 12.35 -2.64 -5.81
N SER A 33 13.11 -2.16 -4.83
CA SER A 33 14.57 -2.17 -4.91
C SER A 33 15.12 -3.59 -5.05
N ALA A 34 14.63 -4.54 -4.24
CA ALA A 34 15.03 -5.94 -4.32
C ALA A 34 14.66 -6.60 -5.66
N ILE A 35 13.44 -6.34 -6.17
CA ILE A 35 13.00 -6.83 -7.48
C ILE A 35 13.89 -6.26 -8.57
N PHE A 36 14.12 -4.94 -8.59
CA PHE A 36 14.97 -4.30 -9.60
C PHE A 36 16.40 -4.83 -9.57
N ILE A 37 17.00 -4.99 -8.38
CA ILE A 37 18.34 -5.56 -8.24
C ILE A 37 18.39 -7.01 -8.75
N GLY A 38 17.35 -7.82 -8.49
CA GLY A 38 17.31 -9.22 -8.90
C GLY A 38 16.94 -9.45 -10.37
N THR A 39 16.21 -8.53 -10.99
CA THR A 39 15.63 -8.73 -12.34
C THR A 39 16.26 -7.86 -13.43
N VAL A 40 17.01 -6.80 -13.08
CA VAL A 40 17.61 -5.88 -14.05
C VAL A 40 19.11 -6.18 -14.18
N PRO A 41 19.57 -6.75 -15.31
CA PRO A 41 20.99 -7.00 -15.55
C PRO A 41 21.80 -5.69 -15.48
N PRO A 42 23.07 -5.73 -15.02
CA PRO A 42 23.92 -4.55 -14.84
C PRO A 42 24.24 -3.72 -16.11
N GLY A 43 23.74 -4.10 -17.29
CA GLY A 43 23.87 -3.34 -18.55
C GLY A 43 22.59 -2.69 -19.07
N THR A 44 21.50 -2.68 -18.29
CA THR A 44 20.19 -2.23 -18.80
C THR A 44 20.17 -0.72 -19.06
N PRO A 45 19.77 -0.26 -20.27
CA PRO A 45 19.68 1.15 -20.61
C PRO A 45 18.77 1.94 -19.67
N TRP A 46 19.18 3.16 -19.30
CA TRP A 46 18.40 4.08 -18.46
C TRP A 46 16.92 4.27 -18.90
N PRO A 47 16.59 4.36 -20.21
CA PRO A 47 15.19 4.47 -20.65
C PRO A 47 14.32 3.29 -20.22
N VAL A 48 14.87 2.07 -20.19
CA VAL A 48 14.14 0.86 -19.79
C VAL A 48 13.86 0.87 -18.29
N LYS A 49 14.83 1.31 -17.47
CA LYS A 49 14.64 1.48 -16.03
C LYS A 49 13.57 2.55 -15.73
N ALA A 50 13.59 3.66 -16.46
CA ALA A 50 12.59 4.72 -16.35
C ALA A 50 11.19 4.24 -16.76
N ALA A 51 11.08 3.44 -17.83
CA ALA A 51 9.82 2.84 -18.26
C ALA A 51 9.26 1.86 -17.21
N LEU A 52 10.10 1.00 -16.64
CA LEU A 52 9.73 0.09 -15.55
C LEU A 52 9.22 0.87 -14.32
N LEU A 53 9.94 1.91 -13.88
CA LEU A 53 9.50 2.78 -12.79
C LEU A 53 8.17 3.45 -13.12
N GLY A 54 8.00 3.92 -14.35
CA GLY A 54 6.76 4.55 -14.82
C GLY A 54 5.57 3.60 -14.78
N VAL A 55 5.74 2.35 -15.24
CA VAL A 55 4.68 1.32 -15.20
C VAL A 55 4.31 0.96 -13.77
N VAL A 56 5.31 0.76 -12.90
CA VAL A 56 5.08 0.49 -11.47
C VAL A 56 4.31 1.65 -10.83
N PHE A 57 4.74 2.88 -11.08
CA PHE A 57 4.10 4.07 -10.55
C PHE A 57 2.65 4.22 -11.04
N LEU A 58 2.40 3.99 -12.33
CA LEU A 58 1.06 4.02 -12.92
C LEU A 58 0.18 2.94 -12.29
N ASN A 59 0.66 1.70 -12.22
CA ASN A 59 -0.08 0.59 -11.64
C ASN A 59 -0.46 0.88 -10.18
N GLU A 60 0.50 1.36 -9.38
CA GLU A 60 0.28 1.72 -7.99
C GLU A 60 -0.74 2.88 -7.89
N THR A 61 -0.59 3.90 -8.73
CA THR A 61 -1.49 5.08 -8.73
C THR A 61 -2.91 4.69 -9.15
N LEU A 62 -3.08 3.94 -10.24
CA LEU A 62 -4.37 3.46 -10.74
C LEU A 62 -5.05 2.56 -9.72
N TRP A 63 -4.30 1.63 -9.12
CA TRP A 63 -4.82 0.75 -8.09
C TRP A 63 -5.27 1.54 -6.85
N ASN A 64 -4.42 2.44 -6.33
CA ASN A 64 -4.75 3.25 -5.17
C ASN A 64 -5.91 4.22 -5.44
N ILE A 65 -6.00 4.80 -6.63
CA ILE A 65 -7.17 5.61 -7.05
C ILE A 65 -8.41 4.72 -7.13
N GLY A 66 -8.32 3.51 -7.69
CA GLY A 66 -9.41 2.55 -7.73
C GLY A 66 -9.94 2.23 -6.34
N VAL A 67 -9.04 1.88 -5.42
CA VAL A 67 -9.37 1.65 -4.00
C VAL A 67 -9.98 2.90 -3.38
N ALA A 68 -9.34 4.07 -3.53
CA ALA A 68 -9.84 5.33 -2.99
C ALA A 68 -11.23 5.69 -3.54
N ARG A 69 -11.53 5.42 -4.81
CA ARG A 69 -12.84 5.64 -5.45
C ARG A 69 -13.90 4.70 -4.90
N ILE A 70 -13.57 3.41 -4.74
CA ILE A 70 -14.45 2.41 -4.11
C ILE A 70 -14.82 2.85 -2.68
N PHE A 71 -13.83 3.35 -1.94
CA PHE A 71 -13.99 3.81 -0.56
C PHE A 71 -14.51 5.24 -0.40
N SER A 72 -14.53 6.03 -1.48
CA SER A 72 -15.08 7.39 -1.50
C SER A 72 -16.61 7.41 -1.48
N HIS A 73 -17.28 6.28 -1.75
CA HIS A 73 -18.71 6.13 -1.55
C HIS A 73 -19.02 5.75 -0.08
N HIS A 74 -19.78 6.62 0.61
CA HIS A 74 -20.20 6.46 2.01
C HIS A 74 -20.86 5.09 2.30
N ARG A 75 -21.55 4.50 1.31
CA ARG A 75 -22.24 3.21 1.41
C ARG A 75 -21.27 2.02 1.47
N THR A 76 -20.19 2.07 0.70
CA THR A 76 -19.15 1.02 0.66
C THR A 76 -18.25 1.08 1.90
N ARG A 77 -17.91 2.29 2.37
CA ARG A 77 -17.13 2.50 3.60
C ARG A 77 -17.81 1.90 4.84
N ALA A 78 -19.13 2.07 4.96
CA ALA A 78 -19.91 1.52 6.07
C ALA A 78 -20.00 -0.03 6.03
N GLY A 79 -20.14 -0.61 4.83
CA GLY A 79 -20.09 -2.06 4.63
C GLY A 79 -18.70 -2.64 4.96
N TYR A 80 -17.63 -2.00 4.49
CA TYR A 80 -16.27 -2.44 4.78
C TYR A 80 -15.92 -2.33 6.26
N LEU A 81 -16.30 -1.26 6.96
CA LEU A 81 -16.04 -1.11 8.40
C LEU A 81 -16.71 -2.22 9.22
N ARG A 82 -17.85 -2.75 8.79
CA ARG A 82 -18.50 -3.92 9.42
C ARG A 82 -17.73 -5.23 9.19
N MET A 83 -17.15 -5.42 8.00
CA MET A 83 -16.37 -6.63 7.66
C MET A 83 -14.90 -6.53 8.07
N LYS A 84 -14.38 -5.32 8.29
CA LYS A 84 -12.98 -5.05 8.66
C LYS A 84 -12.53 -5.86 9.86
N GLY A 85 -13.38 -6.01 10.88
CA GLY A 85 -13.05 -6.81 12.06
C GLY A 85 -12.86 -8.30 11.78
N GLY A 86 -13.60 -8.86 10.82
CA GLY A 86 -13.43 -10.26 10.40
C GLY A 86 -12.21 -10.46 9.49
N ILE A 87 -11.99 -9.52 8.57
CA ILE A 87 -10.83 -9.53 7.67
C ILE A 87 -9.54 -9.37 8.47
N ASP A 88 -9.47 -8.40 9.39
CA ASP A 88 -8.28 -8.16 10.22
C ASP A 88 -7.97 -9.37 11.11
N ARG A 89 -8.99 -10.08 11.64
CA ARG A 89 -8.78 -11.34 12.39
C ARG A 89 -8.29 -12.47 11.50
N ALA A 90 -8.82 -12.63 10.29
CA ALA A 90 -8.40 -13.67 9.37
C ALA A 90 -6.95 -13.45 8.91
N PHE A 91 -6.59 -12.22 8.50
CA PHE A 91 -5.23 -11.85 8.14
C PHE A 91 -4.27 -11.97 9.32
N GLY A 92 -4.68 -11.51 10.50
CA GLY A 92 -3.90 -11.66 11.73
C GLY A 92 -3.65 -13.12 12.09
N GLY A 93 -4.68 -13.97 11.95
CA GLY A 93 -4.56 -15.42 12.14
C GLY A 93 -3.62 -16.07 11.12
N MET A 94 -3.75 -15.72 9.84
CA MET A 94 -2.83 -16.21 8.80
C MET A 94 -1.39 -15.78 9.06
N LEU A 95 -1.15 -14.51 9.39
CA LEU A 95 0.18 -14.00 9.71
C LEU A 95 0.76 -14.64 10.98
N ALA A 96 -0.06 -14.90 12.00
CA ALA A 96 0.37 -15.62 13.19
C ALA A 96 0.77 -17.06 12.86
N VAL A 97 -0.04 -17.77 12.07
CA VAL A 97 0.29 -19.13 11.59
C VAL A 97 1.58 -19.13 10.76
N LEU A 98 1.75 -18.16 9.87
CA LEU A 98 2.93 -18.04 9.03
C LEU A 98 4.18 -17.69 9.85
N GLY A 99 4.05 -16.79 10.83
CA GLY A 99 5.12 -16.43 11.76
C GLY A 99 5.54 -17.62 12.64
N VAL A 100 4.58 -18.38 13.16
CA VAL A 100 4.85 -19.62 13.89
C VAL A 100 5.54 -20.64 12.99
N ARG A 101 5.08 -20.81 11.75
CA ARG A 101 5.70 -21.72 10.78
C ARG A 101 7.14 -21.33 10.49
N ILE A 102 7.43 -20.05 10.25
CA ILE A 102 8.80 -19.56 10.02
C ILE A 102 9.67 -19.73 11.27
N ALA A 103 9.14 -19.46 12.47
CA ALA A 103 9.91 -19.62 13.71
C ALA A 103 10.16 -21.09 14.09
N ALA A 104 9.30 -21.99 13.65
CA ALA A 104 9.40 -23.43 13.88
C ALA A 104 10.16 -24.19 12.76
N THR A 105 10.59 -23.49 11.70
CA THR A 105 11.44 -24.04 10.63
C THR A 105 12.85 -23.49 10.80
#